data_AF-A0A7L0G2Q4-F1
#
_entry.id   AF-A0A7L0G2Q4-F1
#
_cell.length_a   1.000
_cell.length_b   1.000
_cell.length_c   1.000
_cell.angle_alpha   90.00
_cell.angle_beta   90.00
_cell.angle_gamma   90.00
#
_symmetry.space_group_name_H-M   'P 1'
#
loop_
_entity.id
_entity.type
_entity.pdbx_description
1 polymer ?
#
loop_
_entity_poly.entity_id
_entity_poly.type
_entity_poly.pdbx_seq_one_letter_code
_entity_poly.pdbx_strand_id
1 'polypeptide(L)'
;PPPRCSAPPRPVSTLPALRAAAQQQLAFLEGRRQQLVRAALRAKHRNDVEGAKLFLRRAKGLEPLLEASRGGLPVDIAKVPEAPVDKEDFVLVQRRGVAISPEAAAQYLELMRVIRQQHEMCVSYSKQFAHLGDIAE
;
A
#
# COMPACT_ATOMS: atom_id res chain seq x y z
N PRO A 1 50.18 -33.69 -20.84
CA PRO A 1 48.72 -33.82 -20.64
C PRO A 1 48.04 -32.48 -20.30
N PRO A 2 47.34 -31.84 -21.26
CA PRO A 2 46.62 -30.58 -21.03
C PRO A 2 45.07 -30.82 -20.98
N PRO A 3 44.22 -29.80 -20.74
CA PRO A 3 43.40 -29.65 -19.54
C PRO A 3 41.92 -30.07 -19.73
N ARG A 4 41.23 -30.44 -18.65
CA ARG A 4 39.78 -30.67 -18.67
C ARG A 4 39.06 -29.35 -18.42
N CYS A 5 38.51 -28.76 -19.48
CA CYS A 5 37.54 -27.68 -19.39
C CYS A 5 36.23 -28.19 -18.75
N SER A 6 35.88 -27.65 -17.59
CA SER A 6 34.53 -27.77 -17.03
C SER A 6 33.59 -26.86 -17.84
N ALA A 7 32.62 -27.48 -18.52
CA ALA A 7 31.59 -26.78 -19.29
C ALA A 7 30.67 -25.96 -18.37
N PRO A 8 30.14 -24.80 -18.83
CA PRO A 8 29.17 -24.03 -18.06
C PRO A 8 27.83 -24.79 -17.94
N PRO A 9 27.06 -24.60 -16.85
CA PRO A 9 25.74 -25.19 -16.71
C PRO A 9 24.79 -24.59 -17.76
N ARG A 10 24.13 -25.48 -18.51
CA ARG A 10 23.10 -25.11 -19.51
C ARG A 10 21.93 -24.41 -18.82
N PRO A 11 21.31 -23.41 -19.46
CA PRO A 11 20.15 -22.72 -18.89
C PRO A 11 18.97 -23.69 -18.85
N VAL A 12 18.53 -24.01 -17.63
CA VAL A 12 17.31 -24.77 -17.39
C VAL A 12 16.11 -23.97 -17.86
N SER A 13 15.32 -24.60 -18.74
CA SER A 13 14.06 -24.15 -19.33
C SER A 13 13.25 -23.16 -18.46
N THR A 14 13.34 -21.87 -18.80
CA THR A 14 12.67 -20.72 -18.13
C THR A 14 11.24 -20.46 -18.63
N LEU A 15 10.76 -21.22 -19.61
CA LEU A 15 9.45 -21.02 -20.26
C LEU A 15 8.23 -21.08 -19.31
N PRO A 16 8.15 -21.99 -18.31
CA PRO A 16 7.01 -22.03 -17.39
C PRO A 16 6.95 -20.83 -16.44
N ALA A 17 8.11 -20.37 -15.97
CA ALA A 17 8.22 -19.23 -15.06
C ALA A 17 7.85 -17.91 -15.75
N LEU A 18 8.25 -17.72 -17.02
CA LEU A 18 7.83 -16.58 -17.83
C LEU A 18 6.31 -16.54 -18.04
N ARG A 19 5.70 -17.71 -18.28
CA ARG A 19 4.24 -17.82 -18.43
C ARG A 19 3.49 -17.46 -17.14
N ALA A 20 3.98 -17.93 -15.99
CA ALA A 20 3.39 -17.59 -14.69
C ALA A 20 3.52 -16.08 -14.38
N ALA A 21 4.68 -15.49 -14.67
CA ALA A 21 4.89 -14.04 -14.51
C ALA A 21 3.96 -13.22 -15.43
N ALA A 22 3.79 -13.62 -16.69
CA ALA A 22 2.87 -12.96 -17.61
C ALA A 22 1.40 -13.06 -17.16
N GLN A 23 0.99 -14.18 -16.57
CA GLN A 23 -0.36 -14.35 -16.01
C GLN A 23 -0.59 -13.48 -14.77
N GLN A 24 0.38 -13.41 -13.86
CA GLN A 24 0.31 -12.51 -12.70
C GLN A 24 0.22 -11.06 -13.13
N GLN A 25 0.96 -10.69 -14.18
CA GLN A 25 0.94 -9.35 -14.74
C GLN A 25 -0.40 -9.00 -15.40
N LEU A 26 -1.00 -9.94 -16.13
CA LEU A 26 -2.35 -9.79 -16.66
C LEU A 26 -3.36 -9.51 -15.55
N ALA A 27 -3.34 -10.33 -14.50
CA ALA A 27 -4.25 -10.17 -13.36
C ALA A 27 -4.06 -8.81 -12.68
N PHE A 28 -2.83 -8.32 -12.57
CA PHE A 28 -2.54 -6.99 -12.04
C PHE A 28 -3.12 -5.87 -12.92
N LEU A 29 -2.89 -5.93 -14.23
CA LEU A 29 -3.39 -4.94 -15.19
C LEU A 29 -4.93 -4.92 -15.25
N GLU A 30 -5.56 -6.09 -15.23
CA GLU A 30 -7.02 -6.23 -15.17
C GLU A 30 -7.59 -5.67 -13.87
N GLY A 31 -6.98 -6.01 -12.72
CA GLY A 31 -7.36 -5.46 -11.43
C GLY A 31 -7.26 -3.93 -11.42
N ARG A 32 -6.20 -3.38 -12.02
CA ARG A 32 -6.01 -1.94 -12.12
C ARG A 32 -7.02 -1.26 -13.03
N ARG A 33 -7.34 -1.85 -14.18
CA ARG A 33 -8.39 -1.34 -15.07
C ARG A 33 -9.73 -1.26 -14.34
N GLN A 34 -10.08 -2.31 -13.59
CA GLN A 34 -11.31 -2.34 -12.79
C GLN A 34 -11.33 -1.24 -11.73
N GLN A 35 -10.22 -0.99 -11.04
CA GLN A 35 -10.11 0.11 -10.06
C GLN A 35 -10.38 1.48 -10.68
N LEU A 36 -9.76 1.77 -11.84
CA LEU A 36 -9.96 3.04 -12.54
C LEU A 36 -11.40 3.21 -13.02
N VAL A 37 -12.05 2.14 -13.49
CA VAL A 37 -13.47 2.18 -13.87
C VAL A 37 -14.37 2.44 -12.65
N ARG A 38 -14.09 1.79 -11.51
CA ARG A 38 -14.83 2.05 -10.26
C ARG A 38 -14.66 3.50 -9.80
N ALA A 39 -13.45 4.05 -9.85
CA ALA A 39 -13.19 5.46 -9.56
C ALA A 39 -13.97 6.39 -10.51
N ALA A 40 -14.06 6.06 -11.79
CA ALA A 40 -14.86 6.82 -12.76
C ALA A 40 -16.36 6.82 -12.41
N LEU A 41 -16.90 5.66 -12.02
CA LEU A 41 -18.30 5.55 -11.58
C LEU A 41 -18.56 6.38 -10.31
N ARG A 42 -17.62 6.36 -9.36
CA ARG A 42 -17.72 7.20 -8.14
C ARG A 42 -17.66 8.69 -8.44
N ALA A 43 -16.73 9.12 -9.29
CA ALA A 43 -16.63 10.52 -9.73
C ALA A 43 -17.94 10.97 -10.40
N LYS A 44 -18.54 10.10 -11.24
CA LYS A 44 -19.86 10.32 -11.82
C LYS A 44 -20.96 10.51 -10.75
N HIS A 45 -20.98 9.70 -9.69
CA HIS A 45 -21.94 9.85 -8.60
C HIS A 45 -21.75 11.13 -7.78
N ARG A 46 -20.52 11.66 -7.71
CA ARG A 46 -20.19 12.93 -7.04
C ARG A 46 -20.42 14.16 -7.94
N ASN A 47 -21.03 13.98 -9.12
CA ASN A 47 -21.17 14.99 -10.17
C ASN A 47 -19.84 15.55 -10.70
N ASP A 48 -18.72 14.86 -10.47
CA ASP A 48 -17.41 15.20 -11.04
C ASP A 48 -17.23 14.50 -12.39
N VAL A 49 -17.73 15.15 -13.43
CA VAL A 49 -17.70 14.65 -14.81
C VAL A 49 -16.28 14.67 -15.38
N GLU A 50 -15.45 15.65 -15.01
CA GLU A 50 -14.09 15.78 -15.51
C GLU A 50 -13.16 14.72 -14.91
N GLY A 51 -13.29 14.44 -13.60
CA GLY A 51 -12.62 13.33 -12.94
C GLY A 51 -13.01 11.98 -13.54
N ALA A 52 -14.31 11.76 -13.81
CA ALA A 52 -14.78 10.53 -14.44
C ALA A 52 -14.17 10.30 -15.83
N LYS A 53 -14.08 11.36 -16.66
CA LYS A 53 -13.42 11.29 -17.98
C LYS A 53 -11.95 10.96 -17.86
N LEU A 54 -11.23 11.57 -16.91
CA LEU A 54 -9.82 11.31 -16.68
C LEU A 54 -9.57 9.83 -16.32
N PHE A 55 -10.36 9.28 -15.40
CA PHE A 55 -10.23 7.88 -15.00
C PHE A 55 -10.55 6.89 -16.13
N LEU A 56 -11.55 7.17 -16.96
CA LEU A 56 -11.85 6.35 -18.14
C LEU A 56 -10.73 6.42 -19.19
N ARG A 57 -10.13 7.59 -19.43
CA ARG A 57 -8.96 7.72 -20.34
C ARG A 57 -7.79 6.90 -19.83
N ARG A 58 -7.50 6.95 -18.52
CA ARG A 58 -6.45 6.14 -17.90
C ARG A 58 -6.75 4.64 -18.01
N ALA A 59 -7.99 4.21 -17.77
CA ALA A 59 -8.39 2.81 -17.90
C ALA A 59 -8.19 2.29 -19.34
N LYS A 60 -8.57 3.10 -20.34
CA LYS A 60 -8.34 2.77 -21.76
C LYS A 60 -6.86 2.76 -22.15
N GLY A 61 -6.04 3.63 -21.54
CA GLY A 61 -4.58 3.64 -21.75
C GLY A 61 -3.87 2.37 -21.31
N LEU A 62 -4.50 1.54 -20.49
CA LEU A 62 -3.96 0.24 -20.05
C LEU A 62 -4.25 -0.90 -21.03
N GLU A 63 -5.19 -0.74 -21.97
CA GLU A 63 -5.55 -1.79 -22.93
C GLU A 63 -4.36 -2.31 -23.78
N PRO A 64 -3.46 -1.46 -24.33
CA PRO A 64 -2.28 -1.96 -25.05
C PRO A 64 -1.30 -2.73 -24.15
N LEU A 65 -1.22 -2.38 -22.87
CA LEU A 65 -0.40 -3.11 -21.88
C LEU A 65 -1.03 -4.47 -21.57
N LEU A 66 -2.36 -4.53 -21.50
CA LEU A 66 -3.13 -5.76 -21.27
C LEU A 66 -2.98 -6.72 -22.46
N GLU A 67 -3.01 -6.19 -23.68
CA GLU A 67 -2.81 -6.97 -24.91
C GLU A 67 -1.37 -7.47 -25.06
N ALA A 68 -0.37 -6.63 -24.77
CA ALA A 68 1.03 -7.04 -24.73
C ALA A 68 1.29 -8.15 -23.68
N SER A 69 0.66 -8.04 -22.50
CA SER A 69 0.75 -9.05 -21.45
C SER A 69 0.06 -10.36 -21.84
N ARG A 70 -1.00 -10.33 -22.67
CA ARG A 70 -1.65 -11.54 -23.23
C ARG A 70 -0.72 -12.26 -24.21
N GLY A 71 0.08 -11.51 -24.95
CA GLY A 71 1.13 -12.03 -25.82
C GLY A 71 2.32 -12.64 -25.08
N GLY A 72 2.35 -12.61 -23.74
CA GLY A 72 3.44 -13.15 -22.93
C GLY A 72 4.68 -12.26 -22.88
N LEU A 73 4.58 -10.99 -23.31
CA LEU A 73 5.66 -10.03 -23.16
C LEU A 73 5.67 -9.47 -21.73
N PRO A 74 6.82 -9.38 -21.06
CA PRO A 74 6.94 -8.68 -19.80
C PRO A 74 6.68 -7.19 -20.04
N VAL A 75 5.61 -6.68 -19.43
CA VAL A 75 5.23 -5.28 -19.56
C VAL A 75 5.85 -4.48 -18.41
N ASP A 76 6.12 -3.21 -18.62
CA ASP A 76 6.75 -2.39 -17.59
C ASP A 76 5.69 -1.87 -16.60
N ILE A 77 5.66 -2.45 -15.40
CA ILE A 77 4.64 -2.18 -14.36
C ILE A 77 4.74 -0.72 -13.87
N ALA A 78 5.92 -0.08 -13.99
CA ALA A 78 6.16 1.31 -13.63
C ALA A 78 5.38 2.33 -14.48
N LYS A 79 4.89 1.93 -15.67
CA LYS A 79 4.07 2.80 -16.53
C LYS A 79 2.59 2.83 -16.16
N VAL A 80 2.18 1.96 -15.24
CA VAL A 80 0.79 1.88 -14.77
C VAL A 80 0.59 2.97 -13.71
N PRO A 81 -0.23 4.01 -13.96
CA PRO A 81 -0.43 5.09 -13.01
C PRO A 81 -0.95 4.52 -11.69
N GLU A 82 -0.46 5.07 -10.57
CA GLU A 82 -1.04 4.77 -9.26
C GLU A 82 -2.56 5.03 -9.30
N ALA A 83 -3.34 4.03 -8.86
CA ALA A 83 -4.77 4.20 -8.75
C ALA A 83 -4.95 5.30 -7.72
N PRO A 84 -5.89 6.23 -7.97
CA PRO A 84 -6.29 7.16 -6.93
C PRO A 84 -6.66 6.33 -5.70
N VAL A 85 -5.85 6.46 -4.66
CA VAL A 85 -6.14 5.85 -3.37
C VAL A 85 -7.28 6.66 -2.79
N ASP A 86 -8.50 6.15 -2.91
CA ASP A 86 -9.67 6.80 -2.32
C ASP A 86 -9.54 6.70 -0.80
N LYS A 87 -9.78 7.81 -0.10
CA LYS A 87 -9.78 7.84 1.37
C LYS A 87 -10.85 6.92 1.95
N GLU A 88 -11.88 6.59 1.16
CA GLU A 88 -12.96 5.69 1.52
C GLU A 88 -12.65 4.20 1.32
N ASP A 89 -11.55 3.84 0.61
CA ASP A 89 -11.12 2.44 0.50
C ASP A 89 -10.51 1.95 1.83
N PHE A 90 -10.08 2.87 2.70
CA PHE A 90 -9.71 2.61 4.09
C PHE A 90 -10.95 2.68 4.98
N VAL A 91 -11.87 1.75 4.79
CA VAL A 91 -12.91 1.55 5.80
C VAL A 91 -12.22 0.97 7.03
N LEU A 92 -12.31 1.65 8.17
CA LEU A 92 -12.01 1.04 9.46
C LEU A 92 -13.02 -0.10 9.61
N VAL A 93 -12.63 -1.31 9.20
CA VAL A 93 -13.46 -2.50 9.35
C VAL A 93 -13.59 -2.69 10.85
N GLN A 94 -14.66 -2.16 11.41
CA GLN A 94 -15.13 -2.54 12.72
C GLN A 94 -15.38 -4.04 12.62
N ARG A 95 -14.41 -4.85 13.04
CA ARG A 95 -14.60 -6.30 13.15
C ARG A 95 -15.75 -6.48 14.13
N ARG A 96 -16.97 -6.62 13.61
CA ARG A 96 -18.14 -7.07 14.36
C ARG A 96 -17.76 -8.45 14.90
N GLY A 97 -17.33 -8.51 16.17
CA GLY A 97 -16.98 -9.76 16.81
C GLY A 97 -15.91 -9.68 17.91
N VAL A 98 -15.05 -8.66 17.94
CA VAL A 98 -14.21 -8.45 19.14
C VAL A 98 -14.83 -7.33 19.94
N ALA A 99 -15.88 -7.66 20.69
CA ALA A 99 -16.25 -6.84 21.83
C ALA A 99 -15.03 -6.83 22.74
N ILE A 100 -14.39 -5.66 22.88
CA ILE A 100 -13.31 -5.49 23.85
C ILE A 100 -13.92 -5.87 25.19
N SER A 101 -13.36 -6.89 25.86
CA SER A 101 -13.80 -7.29 27.20
C SER A 101 -13.83 -6.04 28.09
N PRO A 102 -14.86 -5.85 28.95
CA PRO A 102 -14.92 -4.70 29.85
C PRO A 102 -13.64 -4.58 30.69
N GLU A 103 -13.00 -5.70 31.00
CA GLU A 103 -11.70 -5.75 31.68
C GLU A 103 -10.56 -5.18 30.84
N ALA A 104 -10.47 -5.56 29.55
CA ALA A 104 -9.45 -5.02 28.64
C ALA A 104 -9.66 -3.52 28.37
N ALA A 105 -10.93 -3.06 28.33
CA ALA A 105 -11.25 -1.65 28.25
C ALA A 105 -10.81 -0.89 29.52
N ALA A 106 -11.06 -1.45 30.70
CA ALA A 106 -10.61 -0.87 31.97
C ALA A 106 -9.08 -0.82 32.07
N GLN A 107 -8.38 -1.88 31.66
CA GLN A 107 -6.91 -1.91 31.61
C GLN A 107 -6.34 -0.83 30.67
N TYR A 108 -6.94 -0.65 29.49
CA TYR A 108 -6.52 0.39 28.56
C TYR A 108 -6.73 1.80 29.14
N LEU A 109 -7.87 2.04 29.79
CA LEU A 109 -8.14 3.33 30.44
C LEU A 109 -7.15 3.62 31.56
N GLU A 110 -6.83 2.62 32.38
CA GLU A 110 -5.84 2.78 33.45
C GLU A 110 -4.44 3.03 32.89
N LEU A 111 -4.03 2.30 31.83
CA LEU A 111 -2.77 2.56 31.14
C LEU A 111 -2.70 3.99 30.60
N MET A 112 -3.77 4.47 29.96
CA MET A 112 -3.86 5.84 29.46
C MET A 112 -3.75 6.88 30.59
N ARG A 113 -4.35 6.60 31.75
CA ARG A 113 -4.24 7.46 32.94
C ARG A 113 -2.80 7.55 33.42
N VAL A 114 -2.11 6.41 33.55
CA VAL A 114 -0.71 6.36 34.01
C VAL A 114 0.22 7.07 33.02
N ILE A 115 0.07 6.82 31.71
CA ILE A 115 0.90 7.47 30.68
C ILE A 115 0.74 9.00 30.75
N ARG A 116 -0.49 9.50 30.90
CA ARG A 116 -0.73 10.95 31.03
C ARG A 116 -0.06 11.52 32.28
N GLN A 117 -0.17 10.82 33.41
CA GLN A 117 0.47 11.23 34.66
C GLN A 117 2.01 11.28 34.54
N GLN A 118 2.61 10.28 33.89
CA GLN A 118 4.05 10.25 33.63
C GLN A 118 4.48 11.40 32.72
N HIS A 119 3.73 11.67 31.66
CA HIS A 119 3.99 12.80 30.79
C HIS A 119 3.93 14.13 31.54
N GLU A 120 2.90 14.35 32.35
CA GLU A 120 2.76 15.56 33.18
C GLU A 120 3.92 15.72 34.16
N MET A 121 4.34 14.63 34.82
CA MET A 121 5.53 14.63 35.68
C MET A 121 6.79 15.02 34.90
N CYS A 122 7.06 14.38 33.76
CA CYS A 122 8.22 14.68 32.94
C CYS A 122 8.22 16.14 32.46
N VAL A 123 7.07 16.66 32.04
CA VAL A 123 6.93 18.06 31.62
C VAL A 123 7.16 19.02 32.78
N SER A 124 6.59 18.72 33.96
CA SER A 124 6.78 19.54 35.15
C SER A 124 8.24 19.55 35.59
N TYR A 125 8.90 18.39 35.63
CA TYR A 125 10.31 18.29 35.97
C TYR A 125 11.18 18.99 34.94
N SER A 126 10.94 18.81 33.65
CA SER A 126 11.67 19.54 32.61
C SER A 126 11.60 21.06 32.80
N LYS A 127 10.42 21.61 33.13
CA LYS A 127 10.25 23.03 33.44
C LYS A 127 11.03 23.44 34.70
N GLN A 128 10.94 22.66 35.77
CA GLN A 128 11.66 22.94 37.02
C GLN A 128 13.19 22.91 36.82
N PHE A 129 13.71 21.91 36.10
CA PHE A 129 15.14 21.82 35.80
C PHE A 129 15.61 22.87 34.79
N ALA A 130 14.75 23.31 33.85
CA ALA A 130 15.06 24.43 32.97
C ALA A 130 15.28 25.72 33.78
N HIS A 131 14.45 25.97 34.81
CA HIS A 131 14.62 27.13 35.70
C HIS A 131 15.79 26.99 36.67
N LEU A 132 16.09 25.77 37.15
CA LEU A 132 17.23 25.52 38.04
C LEU A 132 18.58 25.52 37.30
N GLY A 133 18.59 25.22 35.99
CA GLY A 133 19.74 25.40 35.11
C GLY A 133 19.96 26.83 34.61
N ASP A 134 19.01 27.73 34.87
CA ASP A 134 19.08 29.18 34.60
C ASP A 134 19.59 29.98 35.82
N ILE A 135 19.86 29.32 36.95
CA ILE A 135 20.56 29.94 38.10
C ILE A 135 22.06 29.74 37.90
N ALA A 136 22.59 30.39 36.86
CA ALA A 136 24.02 30.57 36.64
C ALA A 136 24.29 32.05 36.40
N GLU A 137 24.10 32.87 37.44
CA GLU A 137 24.91 34.06 37.75
C GLU A 137 24.78 34.45 39.22
#